data_AF-A0A2E5HIF3-F1
#
_entry.id   AF-A0A2E5HIF3-F1
#
_cell.length_a   1.000
_cell.length_b   1.000
_cell.length_c   1.000
_cell.angle_alpha   90.00
_cell.angle_beta   90.00
_cell.angle_gamma   90.00
#
_symmetry.space_group_name_H-M   'P 1'
#
loop_
_entity.id
_entity.type
_entity.pdbx_description
1 polymer ?
#
loop_
_entity_poly.entity_id
_entity_poly.type
_entity_poly.pdbx_seq_one_letter_code
_entity_poly.pdbx_strand_id
1 'polypeptide(L)'
;MGQRRRHTSKRPPQDKKAEPRAPWELSCDRDRVWVMPCDADHALVYWELTGASVATARANLERISPEVQLVLRVRCNGRTSPAGPGARTYDIPIDDWVGQRYVLLGPGGCDHFCAVGLRTLNSDEGVFTALARSGWVRAPRRA
;
A
#
# COMPACT_ATOMS: atom_id res chain seq x y z
N MET A 1 -12.40 71.77 -2.26
CA MET A 1 -13.44 70.85 -1.76
C MET A 1 -12.94 69.43 -1.91
N GLY A 2 -12.69 68.75 -0.79
CA GLY A 2 -12.00 67.46 -0.71
C GLY A 2 -12.89 66.23 -0.99
N GLN A 3 -12.22 65.18 -1.46
CA GLN A 3 -12.73 63.87 -1.85
C GLN A 3 -13.41 63.09 -0.72
N ARG A 4 -14.37 62.21 -1.05
CA ARG A 4 -14.65 60.98 -0.28
C ARG A 4 -15.00 59.81 -1.21
N ARG A 5 -13.98 59.01 -1.56
CA ARG A 5 -14.15 57.66 -2.11
C ARG A 5 -14.53 56.72 -0.97
N ARG A 6 -15.65 56.00 -1.10
CA ARG A 6 -16.05 54.95 -0.15
C ARG A 6 -15.22 53.70 -0.44
N HIS A 7 -14.31 53.35 0.46
CA HIS A 7 -13.65 52.05 0.50
C HIS A 7 -14.64 51.00 1.02
N THR A 8 -15.08 50.07 0.18
CA THR A 8 -15.69 48.82 0.62
C THR A 8 -14.58 47.82 0.92
N SER A 9 -14.30 47.62 2.21
CA SER A 9 -13.41 46.56 2.71
C SER A 9 -14.12 45.21 2.54
N LYS A 10 -13.67 44.38 1.59
CA LYS A 10 -14.03 42.95 1.54
C LYS A 10 -13.15 42.23 2.57
N ARG A 11 -13.76 41.70 3.63
CA ARG A 11 -13.10 40.76 4.55
C ARG A 11 -12.67 39.52 3.76
N PRO A 12 -11.45 39.00 3.95
CA PRO A 12 -11.06 37.71 3.37
C PRO A 12 -11.88 36.58 4.02
N PRO A 13 -12.09 35.44 3.33
CA PRO A 13 -12.78 34.31 3.91
C PRO A 13 -11.99 33.79 5.12
N GLN A 14 -12.69 33.61 6.25
CA GLN A 14 -12.12 32.96 7.42
C GLN A 14 -11.81 31.51 7.04
N ASP A 15 -10.52 31.15 7.08
CA ASP A 15 -10.09 29.75 7.06
C ASP A 15 -10.80 29.02 8.20
N LYS A 16 -11.70 28.10 7.83
CA LYS A 16 -12.26 27.14 8.78
C LYS A 16 -11.10 26.33 9.31
N LYS A 17 -10.69 26.65 10.54
CA LYS A 17 -9.71 25.89 11.33
C LYS A 17 -10.17 24.43 11.31
N ALA A 18 -9.46 23.58 10.58
CA ALA A 18 -9.77 22.16 10.51
C ALA A 18 -9.78 21.61 11.95
N GLU A 19 -10.89 21.01 12.34
CA GLU A 19 -10.98 20.36 13.65
C GLU A 19 -9.93 19.26 13.74
N PRO A 20 -9.26 19.10 14.90
CA PRO A 20 -8.28 18.05 15.08
C PRO A 20 -8.97 16.69 14.96
N ARG A 21 -8.68 15.98 13.86
CA ARG A 21 -9.16 14.62 13.60
C ARG A 21 -8.67 13.66 14.68
N ALA A 22 -9.52 12.69 15.04
CA ALA A 22 -9.19 11.71 16.06
C ALA A 22 -7.94 10.89 15.65
N PRO A 23 -7.09 10.42 16.60
CA PRO A 23 -5.82 9.74 16.28
C PRO A 23 -5.95 8.45 15.45
N TRP A 24 -7.13 7.83 15.44
CA TRP A 24 -7.46 6.63 14.64
C TRP A 24 -8.13 6.96 13.30
N GLU A 25 -8.44 8.24 13.04
CA GLU A 25 -8.56 8.72 11.67
C GLU A 25 -7.15 8.83 11.11
N LEU A 26 -6.49 7.67 10.96
CA LEU A 26 -5.35 7.51 10.07
C LEU A 26 -5.89 7.93 8.70
N SER A 27 -5.60 9.17 8.38
CA SER A 27 -6.05 9.75 7.14
C SER A 27 -5.47 8.90 6.02
N CYS A 28 -6.33 8.37 5.14
CA CYS A 28 -5.94 7.77 3.87
C CYS A 28 -5.37 8.86 2.94
N ASP A 29 -4.43 9.66 3.42
CA ASP A 29 -3.77 10.74 2.70
C ASP A 29 -2.57 10.21 1.92
N ARG A 30 -2.10 8.98 2.23
CA ARG A 30 -0.93 8.36 1.61
C ARG A 30 -1.07 6.85 1.55
N ASP A 31 -0.51 6.26 0.50
CA ASP A 31 -0.43 4.80 0.34
C ASP A 31 0.64 4.22 1.27
N ARG A 32 0.30 3.15 2.01
CA ARG A 32 1.16 2.53 3.02
C ARG A 32 0.92 1.03 3.13
N VAL A 33 1.98 0.29 3.46
CA VAL A 33 1.93 -1.14 3.77
C VAL A 33 2.85 -1.40 4.96
N TRP A 34 2.35 -2.11 5.96
CA TRP A 34 3.10 -2.55 7.12
C TRP A 34 3.07 -4.06 7.25
N VAL A 35 4.18 -4.63 7.69
CA VAL A 35 4.34 -6.08 7.89
C VAL A 35 4.82 -6.30 9.31
N MET A 36 4.08 -7.09 10.07
CA MET A 36 4.38 -7.44 11.45
C MET A 36 4.51 -8.96 11.56
N PRO A 37 5.75 -9.51 11.61
CA PRO A 37 5.96 -10.93 11.84
C PRO A 37 5.37 -11.33 13.19
N CYS A 38 4.53 -12.37 13.19
CA CYS A 38 3.95 -12.92 14.39
C CYS A 38 4.80 -14.08 14.92
N ASP A 39 5.23 -14.95 14.01
CA ASP A 39 6.10 -16.10 14.29
C ASP A 39 7.00 -16.37 13.06
N ALA A 40 7.69 -17.53 13.05
CA ALA A 40 8.61 -17.89 11.96
C ALA A 40 7.93 -18.10 10.60
N ASP A 41 6.62 -18.35 10.59
CA ASP A 41 5.83 -18.78 9.43
C ASP A 41 4.68 -17.82 9.10
N HIS A 42 4.35 -16.85 9.96
CA HIS A 42 3.21 -15.95 9.77
C HIS A 42 3.55 -14.48 10.03
N ALA A 43 2.93 -13.59 9.26
CA ALA A 43 2.89 -12.16 9.53
C ALA A 43 1.47 -11.61 9.38
N LEU A 44 1.15 -10.60 10.17
CA LEU A 44 0.03 -9.71 9.92
C LEU A 44 0.49 -8.58 8.99
N VAL A 45 -0.18 -8.45 7.85
CA VAL A 45 0.03 -7.34 6.90
C VAL A 45 -1.14 -6.39 7.00
N TYR A 46 -0.85 -5.10 7.14
CA TYR A 46 -1.83 -4.01 7.09
C TYR A 46 -1.53 -3.11 5.91
N TRP A 47 -2.55 -2.62 5.22
CA TRP A 47 -2.40 -1.68 4.12
C TRP A 47 -3.48 -0.60 4.12
N GLU A 48 -3.09 0.55 3.61
CA GLU A 48 -3.95 1.69 3.32
C GLU A 48 -3.56 2.24 1.94
N LEU A 49 -4.52 2.38 1.04
CA LEU A 49 -4.33 3.03 -0.24
C LEU A 49 -5.31 4.18 -0.39
N THR A 50 -4.87 5.24 -1.04
CA THR A 50 -5.73 6.34 -1.44
C THR A 50 -6.56 5.91 -2.65
N GLY A 51 -7.82 6.33 -2.72
CA GLY A 51 -8.64 6.06 -3.91
C GLY A 51 -8.08 6.67 -5.19
N ALA A 52 -7.37 7.81 -5.06
CA ALA A 52 -6.73 8.48 -6.17
C ALA A 52 -5.56 7.67 -6.77
N SER A 53 -4.74 7.02 -5.94
CA SER A 53 -3.63 6.19 -6.42
C SER A 53 -4.13 4.94 -7.13
N VAL A 54 -5.16 4.29 -6.57
CA VAL A 54 -5.79 3.11 -7.20
C VAL A 54 -6.42 3.48 -8.53
N ALA A 55 -7.22 4.55 -8.59
CA ALA A 55 -7.86 5.00 -9.82
C ALA A 55 -6.82 5.35 -10.91
N THR A 56 -5.75 6.07 -10.53
CA THR A 56 -4.68 6.46 -11.46
C THR A 56 -3.95 5.23 -12.01
N ALA A 57 -3.57 4.29 -11.16
CA ALA A 57 -2.86 3.08 -11.58
C ALA A 57 -3.75 2.17 -12.44
N ARG A 58 -5.04 2.07 -12.10
CA ARG A 58 -6.03 1.33 -12.87
C ARG A 58 -6.19 1.90 -14.28
N ALA A 59 -6.40 3.20 -14.40
CA ALA A 59 -6.51 3.87 -15.71
C ALA A 59 -5.26 3.65 -16.58
N ASN A 60 -4.06 3.59 -15.98
CA ASN A 60 -2.83 3.31 -16.72
C ASN A 60 -2.73 1.86 -17.19
N LEU A 61 -3.12 0.90 -16.35
CA LEU A 61 -3.03 -0.52 -16.69
C LEU A 61 -4.16 -1.00 -17.60
N GLU A 62 -5.35 -0.41 -17.52
CA GLU A 62 -6.49 -0.73 -18.39
C GLU A 62 -6.21 -0.43 -19.86
N ARG A 63 -5.24 0.46 -20.15
CA ARG A 63 -4.72 0.69 -21.51
C ARG A 63 -3.91 -0.49 -22.06
N ILE A 64 -3.39 -1.35 -21.19
CA ILE A 64 -2.55 -2.51 -21.52
C ILE A 64 -3.39 -3.80 -21.45
N SER A 65 -4.24 -3.92 -20.43
CA SER A 65 -5.12 -5.07 -20.23
C SER A 65 -6.40 -4.62 -19.52
N PRO A 66 -7.59 -4.92 -20.06
CA PRO A 66 -8.86 -4.50 -19.45
C PRO A 66 -9.12 -5.19 -18.11
N GLU A 67 -8.45 -6.32 -17.84
CA GLU A 67 -8.64 -7.11 -16.63
C GLU A 67 -7.48 -6.87 -15.67
N VAL A 68 -7.74 -6.05 -14.65
CA VAL A 68 -6.78 -5.75 -13.59
C VAL A 68 -7.36 -6.05 -12.21
N GLN A 69 -6.56 -6.71 -11.39
CA GLN A 69 -6.90 -7.15 -10.05
C GLN A 69 -6.00 -6.48 -9.02
N LEU A 70 -6.58 -6.06 -7.90
CA LEU A 70 -5.82 -5.60 -6.74
C LEU A 70 -5.28 -6.81 -5.98
N VAL A 71 -3.98 -6.81 -5.71
CA VAL A 71 -3.30 -7.92 -5.05
C VAL A 71 -2.37 -7.44 -3.96
N LEU A 72 -2.29 -8.22 -2.89
CA LEU A 72 -1.21 -8.21 -1.93
C LEU A 72 -0.13 -9.18 -2.41
N ARG A 73 1.01 -8.65 -2.84
CA ARG A 73 2.19 -9.40 -3.24
C ARG A 73 3.10 -9.60 -2.04
N VAL A 74 3.43 -10.85 -1.75
CA VAL A 74 4.43 -11.22 -0.73
C VAL A 74 5.68 -11.71 -1.43
N ARG A 75 6.82 -11.13 -1.10
CA ARG A 75 8.12 -11.56 -1.61
C ARG A 75 9.05 -11.92 -0.47
N CYS A 76 9.64 -13.10 -0.59
CA CYS A 76 10.65 -13.67 0.30
C CYS A 76 11.98 -13.69 -0.43
N ASN A 77 13.00 -13.04 0.10
CA ASN A 77 14.39 -13.26 -0.29
C ASN A 77 14.95 -14.39 0.58
N GLY A 78 15.04 -15.59 0.01
CA GLY A 78 15.81 -16.66 0.62
C GLY A 78 17.28 -16.32 0.55
N ARG A 79 17.89 -15.83 1.64
CA ARG A 79 19.35 -15.94 1.79
C ARG A 79 19.64 -17.42 1.99
N THR A 80 20.10 -18.07 0.91
CA THR A 80 20.86 -19.32 0.90
C THR A 80 20.58 -20.23 2.09
N SER A 81 19.41 -20.88 2.07
CA SER A 81 19.28 -22.17 2.75
C SER A 81 20.29 -23.13 2.12
N PRO A 82 21.04 -23.93 2.90
CA PRO A 82 21.94 -24.97 2.37
C PRO A 82 21.22 -26.05 1.54
N ALA A 83 19.88 -26.05 1.49
CA ALA A 83 19.07 -26.94 0.67
C ALA A 83 18.55 -26.32 -0.66
N GLY A 84 18.70 -25.00 -0.89
CA GLY A 84 18.07 -24.26 -2.00
C GLY A 84 16.52 -24.29 -2.02
N PRO A 85 15.79 -23.49 -2.85
CA PRO A 85 16.20 -22.41 -3.75
C PRO A 85 15.51 -21.05 -3.46
N GLY A 86 16.10 -19.97 -4.00
CA GLY A 86 15.39 -18.88 -4.71
C GLY A 86 14.50 -17.92 -3.92
N ALA A 87 14.47 -16.66 -4.36
CA ALA A 87 13.43 -15.74 -3.94
C ALA A 87 12.04 -16.30 -4.33
N ARG A 88 11.06 -16.27 -3.42
CA ARG A 88 9.67 -16.66 -3.70
C ARG A 88 8.80 -15.41 -3.76
N THR A 89 7.90 -15.37 -4.73
CA THR A 89 6.89 -14.31 -4.86
C THR A 89 5.55 -14.97 -5.09
N TYR A 90 4.53 -14.52 -4.36
CA TYR A 90 3.15 -14.94 -4.60
C TYR A 90 2.20 -13.77 -4.37
N ASP A 91 1.07 -13.81 -5.07
CA ASP A 91 0.04 -12.77 -5.03
C ASP A 91 -1.22 -13.31 -4.37
N ILE A 92 -1.83 -12.48 -3.54
CA ILE A 92 -3.09 -12.75 -2.90
C ILE A 92 -4.10 -11.71 -3.40
N PRO A 93 -5.19 -12.11 -4.09
CA PRO A 93 -6.29 -11.21 -4.41
C PRO A 93 -6.87 -10.54 -3.15
N ILE A 94 -7.10 -9.24 -3.25
CA ILE A 94 -7.76 -8.45 -2.21
C ILE A 94 -8.81 -7.55 -2.85
N ASP A 95 -9.90 -7.30 -2.13
CA ASP A 95 -11.03 -6.52 -2.64
C ASP A 95 -10.99 -5.07 -2.15
N ASP A 96 -10.44 -4.85 -0.95
CA ASP A 96 -10.44 -3.56 -0.28
C ASP A 96 -9.10 -2.81 -0.35
N TRP A 97 -9.18 -1.49 -0.50
CA TRP A 97 -8.03 -0.59 -0.58
C TRP A 97 -7.44 -0.29 0.79
N VAL A 98 -8.18 -0.58 1.86
CA VAL A 98 -7.74 -0.53 3.25
C VAL A 98 -8.07 -1.86 3.87
N GLY A 99 -7.11 -2.49 4.54
CA GLY A 99 -7.37 -3.80 5.11
C GLY A 99 -6.17 -4.42 5.81
N GLN A 100 -6.41 -5.61 6.34
CA GLN A 100 -5.38 -6.43 6.96
C GLN A 100 -5.55 -7.90 6.58
N ARG A 101 -4.45 -8.64 6.57
CA ARG A 101 -4.45 -10.08 6.29
C ARG A 101 -3.28 -10.78 6.94
N TYR A 102 -3.53 -11.96 7.48
CA TYR A 102 -2.47 -12.89 7.84
C TYR A 102 -1.91 -13.55 6.57
N VAL A 103 -0.59 -13.54 6.43
CA VAL A 103 0.12 -14.12 5.29
C VAL A 103 1.14 -15.15 5.77
N LEU A 104 1.40 -16.14 4.92
CA LEU A 104 2.43 -17.13 5.15
C LEU A 104 3.80 -16.53 4.82
N LEU A 105 4.69 -16.51 5.81
CA LEU A 105 6.10 -16.30 5.60
C LEU A 105 6.73 -17.59 5.08
N GLY A 106 7.89 -17.43 4.46
CA GLY A 106 8.70 -18.55 3.97
C GLY A 106 9.38 -19.27 5.14
N PRO A 107 10.44 -20.04 4.86
CA PRO A 107 11.26 -20.62 5.92
C PRO A 107 11.73 -19.53 6.91
N GLY A 108 11.65 -19.82 8.21
CA GLY A 108 12.08 -18.90 9.26
C GLY A 108 13.49 -18.34 9.03
N GLY A 109 13.71 -17.08 9.40
CA GLY A 109 14.98 -16.38 9.21
C GLY A 109 15.21 -15.75 7.83
N CYS A 110 14.23 -15.84 6.91
CA CYS A 110 14.22 -15.18 5.61
C CYS A 110 13.78 -13.70 5.71
N ASP A 111 14.18 -12.90 4.72
CA ASP A 111 13.75 -11.50 4.61
C ASP A 111 12.53 -11.39 3.70
N HIS A 112 11.52 -10.65 4.15
CA HIS A 112 10.23 -10.50 3.47
C HIS A 112 9.93 -9.04 3.20
N PHE A 113 9.31 -8.72 2.08
CA PHE A 113 8.55 -7.48 1.95
C PHE A 113 7.19 -7.78 1.32
N CYS A 114 6.23 -6.93 1.64
CA CYS A 114 4.90 -6.96 1.06
C CYS A 114 4.67 -5.71 0.23
N ALA A 115 3.91 -5.84 -0.86
CA ALA A 115 3.46 -4.73 -1.67
C ALA A 115 1.99 -4.90 -2.01
N VAL A 116 1.25 -3.81 -2.00
CA VAL A 116 -0.11 -3.81 -2.56
C VAL A 116 -0.07 -3.07 -3.89
N GLY A 117 -0.72 -3.64 -4.89
CA GLY A 117 -0.70 -3.09 -6.24
C GLY A 117 -1.69 -3.75 -7.16
N LEU A 118 -1.75 -3.27 -8.39
CA LEU A 118 -2.59 -3.83 -9.43
C LEU A 118 -1.79 -4.79 -10.31
N ARG A 119 -2.39 -5.91 -10.66
CA ARG A 119 -1.84 -6.93 -11.55
C ARG A 119 -2.76 -7.13 -12.76
N THR A 120 -2.20 -7.19 -13.97
CA THR A 120 -2.96 -7.59 -15.17
C THR A 120 -3.19 -9.12 -15.19
N LEU A 121 -4.34 -9.55 -15.68
CA LEU A 121 -4.73 -10.98 -15.72
C LEU A 121 -4.48 -11.66 -17.08
N ASN A 122 -3.94 -10.94 -18.05
CA ASN A 122 -3.75 -11.41 -19.43
C ASN A 122 -2.68 -12.50 -19.65
N SER A 123 -1.88 -12.83 -18.65
CA SER A 123 -0.93 -13.97 -18.70
C SER A 123 -0.53 -14.45 -17.29
N ASP A 124 0.02 -15.67 -17.21
CA ASP A 124 0.50 -16.27 -15.95
C ASP A 124 1.54 -15.41 -15.22
N GLU A 125 2.28 -14.57 -15.95
CA GLU A 125 3.25 -13.65 -15.35
C GLU A 125 2.63 -12.32 -14.93
N GLY A 126 1.77 -11.72 -15.76
CA GLY A 126 1.06 -10.46 -15.48
C GLY A 126 1.97 -9.25 -15.19
N VAL A 127 1.56 -8.05 -15.59
CA VAL A 127 2.26 -6.82 -15.19
C VAL A 127 1.77 -6.41 -13.80
N PHE A 128 2.69 -6.29 -12.85
CA PHE A 128 2.38 -5.80 -11.50
C PHE A 128 2.91 -4.38 -11.28
N THR A 129 1.99 -3.48 -10.93
CA THR A 129 2.29 -2.10 -10.55
C THR A 129 2.05 -1.93 -9.06
N ALA A 130 3.12 -1.84 -8.29
CA ALA A 130 3.04 -1.57 -6.85
C ALA A 130 2.55 -0.14 -6.60
N LEU A 131 1.54 0.00 -5.73
CA LEU A 131 1.05 1.28 -5.22
C LEU A 131 1.75 1.65 -3.92
N ALA A 132 1.92 0.68 -3.02
CA ALA A 132 2.70 0.83 -1.80
C ALA A 132 3.52 -0.43 -1.49
N ARG A 133 4.58 -0.25 -0.70
CA ARG A 133 5.51 -1.31 -0.32
C ARG A 133 5.90 -1.14 1.14
N SER A 134 6.05 -2.26 1.84
CA SER A 134 6.71 -2.29 3.14
C SER A 134 8.23 -2.18 2.97
N GLY A 135 8.92 -1.90 4.08
CA GLY A 135 10.33 -2.25 4.20
C GLY A 135 10.54 -3.76 4.20
N TRP A 136 11.80 -4.19 4.09
CA TRP A 136 12.17 -5.58 4.34
C TRP A 136 12.09 -5.87 5.84
N VAL A 137 11.49 -7.01 6.17
CA VAL A 137 11.34 -7.50 7.54
C VAL A 137 11.82 -8.94 7.60
N ARG A 138 12.63 -9.25 8.61
CA ARG A 138 13.15 -10.60 8.82
C ARG A 138 12.18 -11.44 9.64
N ALA A 139 11.82 -12.62 9.14
CA ALA A 139 11.04 -13.59 9.90
C ALA A 139 11.86 -14.10 11.11
N PRO A 140 11.24 -14.28 12.28
CA PRO A 140 11.82 -15.03 13.39
C PRO A 140 12.36 -16.40 12.96
N ARG A 141 13.37 -16.91 13.67
CA ARG A 141 13.85 -18.29 13.49
C ARG A 141 12.98 -19.25 14.29
N ARG A 142 12.86 -20.49 13.80
CA ARG A 142 12.29 -21.59 14.60
C ARG A 142 13.28 -21.92 15.73
N ALA A 143 12.74 -22.10 16.95
CA ALA A 143 13.50 -22.55 18.10
C ALA A 143 13.87 -24.03 17.98
#